data_AF-A0A951F184-F1
#
_entry.id   AF-A0A951F184-F1
#
_cell.length_a   1.000
_cell.length_b   1.000
_cell.length_c   1.000
_cell.angle_alpha   90.00
_cell.angle_beta   90.00
_cell.angle_gamma   90.00
#
_symmetry.space_group_name_H-M   'P 1'
#
loop_
_entity.id
_entity.type
_entity.pdbx_description
1 polymer ?
#
loop_
_entity_poly.entity_id
_entity_poly.type
_entity_poly.pdbx_seq_one_letter_code
_entity_poly.pdbx_strand_id
1 'polypeptide(L)'
;MRFLLALMLISASLASAVIIDRIAVVIGKSIIKDSDIDRDLRVTEFLNGDPLDLSEAARKKAASRLIDQVFIRREIEVGDYRDATLQQADAQIDKLERRKFRTQAAYQQALKRYGIAEIDLRTQLQWQLTILNFIDVRFKPAVLVTEDEIAIYYNEHAAALRREHPGKSSLDDAREEIRNILAGQKENREFFAWLDDQRKNTEIQFLEASLR
;
A
#
# COMPACT_ATOMS: atom_id res chain seq x y z
N MET A 1 -57.37 -13.65 35.68
CA MET A 1 -55.99 -13.10 35.67
C MET A 1 -54.93 -14.04 35.08
N ARG A 2 -55.26 -14.99 34.19
CA ARG A 2 -54.27 -15.89 33.55
C ARG A 2 -54.06 -15.65 32.05
N PHE A 3 -54.86 -14.78 31.43
CA PHE A 3 -54.80 -14.48 29.99
C PHE A 3 -53.96 -13.24 29.62
N LEU A 4 -53.52 -12.44 30.61
CA LEU A 4 -52.72 -11.23 30.37
C LEU A 4 -51.21 -11.48 30.28
N LEU A 5 -50.73 -12.68 30.63
CA LEU A 5 -49.31 -13.05 30.53
C LEU A 5 -48.92 -13.63 29.16
N ALA A 6 -49.88 -14.00 28.32
CA ALA A 6 -49.60 -14.56 27.00
C ALA A 6 -49.34 -13.48 25.91
N LEU A 7 -49.71 -12.22 26.18
CA LEU A 7 -49.61 -11.14 25.18
C LEU A 7 -48.28 -10.36 25.25
N MET A 8 -47.44 -10.63 26.26
CA MET A 8 -46.16 -9.91 26.46
C MET A 8 -44.93 -10.69 26.00
N LEU A 9 -45.12 -11.81 25.27
CA LEU A 9 -44.04 -12.69 24.80
C LEU A 9 -43.89 -12.73 23.27
N ILE A 10 -44.70 -11.99 22.52
CA ILE A 10 -44.69 -12.02 21.04
C ILE A 10 -44.01 -10.77 20.42
N SER A 11 -43.62 -9.78 21.21
CA SER A 11 -43.00 -8.53 20.70
C SER A 11 -41.47 -8.58 20.55
N ALA A 12 -40.82 -9.74 20.71
CA ALA A 12 -39.36 -9.85 20.63
C ALA A 12 -38.81 -10.15 19.22
N SER A 13 -39.67 -10.33 18.22
CA SER A 13 -39.29 -10.71 16.86
C SER A 13 -39.34 -9.52 15.91
N LEU A 14 -38.16 -8.93 15.62
CA LEU A 14 -37.76 -8.20 14.39
C LEU A 14 -36.63 -7.17 14.65
N ALA A 15 -35.77 -7.36 15.64
CA ALA A 15 -34.48 -6.68 15.64
C ALA A 15 -33.59 -7.32 14.55
N SER A 16 -33.67 -6.82 13.31
CA SER A 16 -32.73 -7.21 12.26
C SER A 16 -31.34 -6.72 12.67
N ALA A 17 -30.43 -7.65 12.93
CA ALA A 17 -29.03 -7.29 13.15
C ALA A 17 -28.49 -6.58 11.89
N VAL A 18 -28.05 -5.33 12.03
CA VAL A 18 -27.42 -4.58 10.95
C VAL A 18 -25.93 -4.93 10.93
N ILE A 19 -25.49 -5.58 9.85
CA ILE A 19 -24.07 -5.82 9.61
C ILE A 19 -23.44 -4.48 9.21
N ILE A 20 -22.53 -3.97 10.04
CA ILE A 20 -21.82 -2.71 9.77
C ILE A 20 -20.66 -2.97 8.82
N ASP A 21 -19.82 -3.97 9.11
CA ASP A 21 -18.66 -4.35 8.29
C ASP A 21 -18.26 -5.80 8.58
N ARG A 22 -17.69 -6.49 7.59
CA ARG A 22 -17.25 -7.89 7.73
C ARG A 22 -15.74 -7.97 7.90
N ILE A 23 -15.28 -8.88 8.74
CA ILE A 23 -13.86 -9.21 8.82
C ILE A 23 -13.52 -10.16 7.68
N ALA A 24 -12.60 -9.75 6.81
CA ALA A 24 -12.17 -10.51 5.65
C ALA A 24 -10.94 -11.37 5.98
N VAL A 25 -9.98 -10.80 6.72
CA VAL A 25 -8.72 -11.46 7.10
C VAL A 25 -8.38 -11.16 8.57
N VAL A 26 -7.88 -12.16 9.29
CA VAL A 26 -7.29 -12.02 10.63
C VAL A 26 -5.79 -12.30 10.54
N ILE A 27 -4.96 -11.43 11.11
CA ILE A 27 -3.48 -11.51 11.06
C ILE A 27 -2.95 -11.34 12.49
N GLY A 28 -2.70 -12.45 13.19
CA GLY A 28 -2.39 -12.41 14.62
C GLY A 28 -3.46 -11.67 15.43
N LYS A 29 -3.15 -10.43 15.87
CA LYS A 29 -4.07 -9.57 16.64
C LYS A 29 -4.75 -8.46 15.81
N SER A 30 -4.41 -8.36 14.53
CA SER A 30 -4.93 -7.36 13.61
C SER A 30 -6.00 -7.97 12.70
N ILE A 31 -6.90 -7.13 12.20
CA ILE A 31 -7.95 -7.53 11.28
C ILE A 31 -7.95 -6.62 10.05
N ILE A 32 -8.32 -7.19 8.91
CA ILE A 32 -8.64 -6.45 7.69
C ILE A 32 -10.13 -6.65 7.41
N LYS A 33 -10.85 -5.55 7.24
CA LYS A 33 -12.28 -5.59 6.92
C LYS A 33 -12.51 -5.59 5.41
N ASP A 34 -13.66 -6.09 5.00
CA ASP A 34 -14.08 -6.11 3.58
C ASP A 34 -14.07 -4.69 2.98
N SER A 35 -14.55 -3.69 3.74
CA SER A 35 -14.52 -2.29 3.33
C SER A 35 -13.11 -1.70 3.21
N ASP A 36 -12.12 -2.24 3.95
CA ASP A 36 -10.74 -1.79 3.86
C ASP A 36 -10.12 -2.23 2.52
N ILE A 37 -10.43 -3.46 2.08
CA ILE A 37 -10.01 -4.00 0.77
C ILE A 37 -10.63 -3.17 -0.36
N ASP A 38 -11.93 -2.88 -0.28
CA ASP A 38 -12.64 -2.04 -1.24
C ASP A 38 -12.01 -0.65 -1.36
N ARG A 39 -11.76 0.01 -0.22
CA ARG A 39 -11.15 1.35 -0.18
C ARG A 39 -9.75 1.32 -0.77
N ASP A 40 -8.93 0.39 -0.33
CA ASP A 40 -7.53 0.27 -0.76
C ASP A 40 -7.43 0.03 -2.28
N LEU A 41 -8.28 -0.85 -2.82
CA LEU A 41 -8.40 -1.10 -4.25
C LEU A 41 -8.79 0.19 -5.01
N ARG A 42 -9.89 0.84 -4.62
CA ARG A 42 -10.39 2.05 -5.30
C ARG A 42 -9.32 3.15 -5.35
N VAL A 43 -8.67 3.42 -4.21
CA VAL A 43 -7.64 4.44 -4.13
C VAL A 43 -6.41 4.07 -4.98
N THR A 44 -6.07 2.78 -5.05
CA THR A 44 -4.95 2.31 -5.88
C THR A 44 -5.21 2.51 -7.36
N GLU A 45 -6.37 2.06 -7.86
CA GLU A 45 -6.77 2.24 -9.25
C GLU A 45 -6.83 3.74 -9.61
N PHE A 46 -7.36 4.58 -8.71
CA PHE A 46 -7.37 6.03 -8.89
C PHE A 46 -5.95 6.63 -9.00
N LEU A 47 -5.04 6.24 -8.10
CA LEU A 47 -3.66 6.72 -8.09
C LEU A 47 -2.87 6.26 -9.31
N ASN A 48 -3.14 5.06 -9.82
CA ASN A 48 -2.55 4.58 -11.07
C ASN A 48 -3.18 5.26 -12.29
N GLY A 49 -4.46 5.60 -12.22
CA GLY A 49 -5.25 6.07 -13.36
C GLY A 49 -5.83 4.91 -14.19
N ASP A 50 -5.92 3.74 -13.58
CA ASP A 50 -6.41 2.50 -14.18
C ASP A 50 -7.94 2.38 -13.98
N PRO A 51 -8.68 1.72 -14.89
CA PRO A 51 -10.11 1.49 -14.70
C PRO A 51 -10.39 0.71 -13.42
N LEU A 52 -11.47 1.07 -12.71
CA LEU A 52 -11.86 0.37 -11.49
C LEU A 52 -12.15 -1.11 -11.76
N ASP A 53 -11.27 -2.00 -11.32
CA ASP A 53 -11.43 -3.45 -11.38
C ASP A 53 -11.79 -4.00 -10.00
N LEU A 54 -13.04 -4.47 -9.84
CA LEU A 54 -13.52 -5.09 -8.59
C LEU A 54 -13.51 -6.63 -8.66
N SER A 55 -12.75 -7.22 -9.59
CA SER A 55 -12.62 -8.67 -9.74
C SER A 55 -12.04 -9.32 -8.48
N GLU A 56 -12.35 -10.60 -8.27
CA GLU A 56 -11.77 -11.39 -7.17
C GLU A 56 -10.23 -11.34 -7.17
N ALA A 57 -9.61 -11.34 -8.34
CA ALA A 57 -8.16 -11.23 -8.47
C ALA A 57 -7.63 -9.88 -7.96
N ALA A 58 -8.28 -8.78 -8.32
CA ALA A 58 -7.93 -7.45 -7.81
C ALA A 58 -8.16 -7.36 -6.30
N ARG A 59 -9.25 -7.94 -5.78
CA ARG A 59 -9.50 -8.03 -4.33
C ARG A 59 -8.42 -8.81 -3.60
N LYS A 60 -8.00 -9.98 -4.11
CA LYS A 60 -6.90 -10.77 -3.53
C LYS A 60 -5.60 -9.98 -3.50
N LYS A 61 -5.29 -9.22 -4.56
CA LYS A 61 -4.11 -8.35 -4.61
C LYS A 61 -4.18 -7.23 -3.56
N ALA A 62 -5.34 -6.58 -3.41
CA ALA A 62 -5.55 -5.55 -2.39
C ALA A 62 -5.46 -6.13 -0.97
N ALA A 63 -6.10 -7.28 -0.70
CA ALA A 63 -6.00 -7.99 0.57
C ALA A 63 -4.54 -8.37 0.90
N SER A 64 -3.80 -8.90 -0.08
CA SER A 64 -2.38 -9.22 0.08
C SER A 64 -1.58 -7.99 0.48
N ARG A 65 -1.78 -6.86 -0.20
CA ARG A 65 -1.07 -5.62 0.11
C ARG A 65 -1.44 -5.05 1.48
N LEU A 66 -2.71 -5.18 1.90
CA LEU A 66 -3.13 -4.78 3.25
C LEU A 66 -2.52 -5.68 4.33
N ILE A 67 -2.33 -6.97 4.06
CA ILE A 67 -1.58 -7.87 4.95
C ILE A 67 -0.14 -7.35 5.15
N ASP A 68 0.57 -6.98 4.08
CA ASP A 68 1.92 -6.40 4.20
C ASP A 68 1.89 -5.11 5.02
N GLN A 69 0.90 -4.25 4.79
CA GLN A 69 0.74 -3.00 5.52
C GLN A 69 0.50 -3.21 7.03
N VAL A 70 -0.09 -4.33 7.44
CA VAL A 70 -0.23 -4.67 8.88
C VAL A 70 1.15 -4.89 9.50
N PHE A 71 2.05 -5.61 8.83
CA PHE A 71 3.41 -5.83 9.32
C PHE A 71 4.21 -4.53 9.36
N ILE A 72 4.13 -3.73 8.30
CA ILE A 72 4.81 -2.42 8.21
C ILE A 72 4.35 -1.49 9.33
N ARG A 73 3.02 -1.40 9.56
CA ARG A 73 2.47 -0.59 10.64
C ARG A 73 2.97 -1.04 12.00
N ARG A 74 2.99 -2.34 12.24
CA ARG A 74 3.48 -2.88 13.51
C ARG A 74 4.94 -2.53 13.74
N GLU A 75 5.78 -2.65 12.72
CA GLU A 75 7.21 -2.33 12.82
C GLU A 75 7.43 -0.82 13.02
N ILE A 76 6.66 0.02 12.33
CA ILE A 76 6.67 1.48 12.53
C ILE A 76 6.35 1.84 13.98
N GLU A 77 5.29 1.24 14.54
CA GLU A 77 4.87 1.47 15.93
C GLU A 77 5.91 0.99 16.95
N VAL A 78 6.48 -0.21 16.74
CA VAL A 78 7.45 -0.80 17.67
C VAL A 78 8.79 -0.05 17.63
N GLY A 79 9.22 0.38 16.45
CA GLY A 79 10.48 1.10 16.26
C GLY A 79 10.39 2.61 16.44
N ASP A 80 9.21 3.15 16.77
CA ASP A 80 8.95 4.59 16.91
C ASP A 80 9.39 5.40 15.68
N TYR A 81 9.12 4.86 14.49
CA TYR A 81 9.43 5.53 13.24
C TYR A 81 8.42 6.66 13.00
N ARG A 82 8.92 7.81 12.50
CA ARG A 82 8.08 8.98 12.29
C ARG A 82 7.10 8.80 11.14
N ASP A 83 5.84 9.11 11.41
CA ASP A 83 4.82 9.27 10.39
C ASP A 83 5.09 10.49 9.50
N ALA A 84 4.72 10.38 8.22
CA ALA A 84 4.56 11.54 7.37
C ALA A 84 3.41 12.42 7.87
N THR A 85 3.48 13.72 7.59
CA THR A 85 2.44 14.68 7.98
C THR A 85 1.34 14.76 6.93
N LEU A 86 0.14 15.16 7.35
CA LEU A 86 -0.96 15.46 6.43
C LEU A 86 -0.62 16.59 5.45
N GLN A 87 0.25 17.54 5.84
CA GLN A 87 0.72 18.60 4.95
C GLN A 87 1.60 18.04 3.82
N GLN A 88 2.42 17.01 4.09
CA GLN A 88 3.18 16.33 3.05
C GLN A 88 2.24 15.58 2.09
N ALA A 89 1.16 14.98 2.60
CA ALA A 89 0.14 14.36 1.76
C ALA A 89 -0.59 15.38 0.86
N ASP A 90 -0.95 16.55 1.39
CA ASP A 90 -1.57 17.64 0.60
C ASP A 90 -0.68 18.07 -0.55
N ALA A 91 0.63 18.21 -0.29
CA ALA A 91 1.59 18.53 -1.34
C ALA A 91 1.68 17.46 -2.44
N GLN A 92 1.38 16.18 -2.13
CA GLN A 92 1.29 15.13 -3.16
C GLN A 92 -0.04 15.19 -3.92
N ILE A 93 -1.15 15.52 -3.25
CA ILE A 93 -2.44 15.77 -3.91
C ILE A 93 -2.32 16.92 -4.90
N ASP A 94 -1.72 18.05 -4.50
CA ASP A 94 -1.49 19.19 -5.39
C ASP A 94 -0.69 18.81 -6.64
N LYS A 95 0.33 17.96 -6.49
CA LYS A 95 1.12 17.45 -7.62
C LYS A 95 0.30 16.52 -8.50
N LEU A 96 -0.51 15.64 -7.89
CA LEU A 96 -1.40 14.72 -8.61
C LEU A 96 -2.43 15.50 -9.42
N GLU A 97 -3.07 16.50 -8.82
CA GLU A 97 -4.01 17.40 -9.48
C GLU A 97 -3.37 18.07 -10.69
N ARG A 98 -2.23 18.74 -10.51
CA ARG A 98 -1.53 19.43 -11.62
C ARG A 98 -1.09 18.50 -12.75
N ARG A 99 -0.75 17.25 -12.42
CA ARG A 99 -0.25 16.27 -13.40
C ARG A 99 -1.37 15.56 -14.16
N LYS A 100 -2.44 15.16 -13.47
CA LYS A 100 -3.49 14.30 -14.03
C LYS A 100 -4.80 15.01 -14.34
N PHE A 101 -5.07 16.15 -13.72
CA PHE A 101 -6.37 16.82 -13.80
C PHE A 101 -6.21 18.27 -14.27
N ARG A 102 -6.95 18.63 -15.32
CA ARG A 102 -6.90 20.00 -15.87
C ARG A 102 -7.64 21.02 -15.02
N THR A 103 -8.60 20.57 -14.20
CA THR A 103 -9.45 21.43 -13.36
C THR A 103 -9.84 20.73 -12.07
N GLN A 104 -10.17 21.50 -11.03
CA GLN A 104 -10.69 20.96 -9.76
C GLN A 104 -11.97 20.12 -9.96
N ALA A 105 -12.84 20.55 -10.87
CA ALA A 105 -14.06 19.82 -11.19
C ALA A 105 -13.78 18.43 -11.78
N ALA A 106 -12.75 18.30 -12.62
CA ALA A 106 -12.35 17.01 -13.18
C ALA A 106 -11.79 16.07 -12.11
N TYR A 107 -10.99 16.59 -11.18
CA TYR A 107 -10.49 15.83 -10.03
C TYR A 107 -11.63 15.33 -9.13
N GLN A 108 -12.54 16.22 -8.73
CA GLN A 108 -13.68 15.86 -7.90
C GLN A 108 -14.64 14.88 -8.59
N GLN A 109 -14.83 15.01 -9.91
CA GLN A 109 -15.59 14.03 -10.69
C GLN A 109 -14.89 12.67 -10.74
N ALA A 110 -13.56 12.65 -10.81
CA ALA A 110 -12.80 11.41 -10.75
C ALA A 110 -12.97 10.74 -9.38
N LEU A 111 -12.77 11.45 -8.27
CA LEU A 111 -13.03 10.89 -6.92
C LEU A 111 -14.42 10.26 -6.80
N LYS A 112 -15.46 10.95 -7.28
CA LYS A 112 -16.84 10.42 -7.30
C LYS A 112 -16.99 9.16 -8.14
N ARG A 113 -16.36 9.10 -9.32
CA ARG A 113 -16.40 7.92 -10.21
C ARG A 113 -15.74 6.70 -9.57
N TYR A 114 -14.65 6.88 -8.84
CA TYR A 114 -14.01 5.78 -8.10
C TYR A 114 -14.68 5.50 -6.75
N GLY A 115 -15.58 6.37 -6.28
CA GLY A 115 -16.25 6.24 -4.99
C GLY A 115 -15.31 6.50 -3.80
N ILE A 116 -14.37 7.43 -3.96
CA ILE A 116 -13.35 7.77 -2.95
C ILE A 116 -13.73 9.07 -2.24
N ALA A 117 -13.68 9.06 -0.92
CA ALA A 117 -13.73 10.29 -0.14
C ALA A 117 -12.35 10.96 -0.15
N GLU A 118 -12.30 12.29 -0.21
CA GLU A 118 -11.03 13.03 -0.26
C GLU A 118 -10.12 12.74 0.93
N ILE A 119 -10.70 12.54 2.12
CA ILE A 119 -9.97 12.15 3.32
C ILE A 119 -9.33 10.76 3.22
N ASP A 120 -9.97 9.81 2.51
CA ASP A 120 -9.41 8.48 2.31
C ASP A 120 -8.17 8.55 1.40
N LEU A 121 -8.23 9.35 0.34
CA LEU A 121 -7.08 9.60 -0.52
C LEU A 121 -5.93 10.26 0.24
N ARG A 122 -6.24 11.30 1.04
CA ARG A 122 -5.24 12.00 1.85
C ARG A 122 -4.56 11.09 2.86
N THR A 123 -5.35 10.28 3.57
CA THR A 123 -4.84 9.31 4.55
C THR A 123 -3.96 8.25 3.88
N GLN A 124 -4.37 7.76 2.69
CA GLN A 124 -3.58 6.79 1.94
C GLN A 124 -2.25 7.39 1.46
N LEU A 125 -2.24 8.63 0.98
CA LEU A 125 -1.01 9.30 0.54
C LEU A 125 -0.07 9.58 1.72
N GLN A 126 -0.60 10.00 2.87
CA GLN A 126 0.18 10.11 4.10
C GLN A 126 0.82 8.76 4.44
N TRP A 127 0.03 7.68 4.42
CA TRP A 127 0.52 6.34 4.73
C TRP A 127 1.59 5.85 3.74
N GLN A 128 1.43 6.11 2.44
CA GLN A 128 2.45 5.79 1.44
C GLN A 128 3.76 6.54 1.70
N LEU A 129 3.70 7.83 2.06
CA LEU A 129 4.88 8.60 2.43
C LEU A 129 5.53 8.08 3.71
N THR A 130 4.75 7.68 4.71
CA THR A 130 5.25 7.01 5.91
C THR A 130 6.00 5.74 5.55
N ILE A 131 5.43 4.87 4.70
CA ILE A 131 6.09 3.62 4.26
C ILE A 131 7.40 3.93 3.55
N LEU A 132 7.43 4.90 2.63
CA LEU A 132 8.66 5.28 1.92
C LEU A 132 9.75 5.73 2.90
N ASN A 133 9.41 6.60 3.86
CA ASN A 133 10.36 7.05 4.89
C ASN A 133 10.82 5.89 5.79
N PHE A 134 9.91 4.98 6.16
CA PHE A 134 10.24 3.78 6.92
C PHE A 134 11.25 2.91 6.18
N ILE A 135 11.04 2.68 4.88
CA ILE A 135 11.95 1.86 4.06
C ILE A 135 13.35 2.50 4.05
N ASP A 136 13.42 3.79 3.71
CA ASP A 136 14.66 4.58 3.66
C ASP A 136 15.43 4.56 4.99
N VAL A 137 14.74 4.66 6.13
CA VAL A 137 15.40 4.72 7.44
C VAL A 137 15.84 3.33 7.91
N ARG A 138 15.02 2.30 7.66
CA ARG A 138 15.26 0.96 8.20
C ARG A 138 16.25 0.15 7.38
N PHE A 139 16.13 0.17 6.05
CA PHE A 139 16.82 -0.81 5.20
C PHE A 139 18.03 -0.21 4.50
N LYS A 140 18.00 1.06 4.09
CA LYS A 140 19.12 1.74 3.44
C LYS A 140 20.45 1.64 4.18
N PRO A 141 20.53 1.78 5.53
CA PRO A 141 21.83 1.72 6.23
C PRO A 141 22.52 0.34 6.14
N ALA A 142 21.76 -0.73 5.89
CA ALA A 142 22.30 -2.08 5.79
C ALA A 142 22.85 -2.42 4.39
N VAL A 143 22.68 -1.53 3.41
CA VAL A 143 23.03 -1.80 2.01
C VAL A 143 24.45 -1.33 1.71
N LEU A 144 25.36 -2.29 1.50
CA LEU A 144 26.70 -2.04 0.97
C LEU A 144 26.73 -2.39 -0.53
N VAL A 145 27.16 -1.45 -1.37
CA VAL A 145 27.41 -1.68 -2.80
C VAL A 145 28.91 -1.65 -3.05
N THR A 146 29.44 -2.74 -3.61
CA THR A 146 30.87 -2.88 -3.89
C THR A 146 31.24 -2.38 -5.28
N GLU A 147 32.52 -2.05 -5.50
CA GLU A 147 33.01 -1.64 -6.83
C GLU A 147 32.89 -2.77 -7.86
N ASP A 148 33.03 -4.03 -7.44
CA ASP A 148 32.84 -5.19 -8.31
C ASP A 148 31.40 -5.29 -8.82
N GLU A 149 30.42 -5.06 -7.96
CA GLU A 149 29.00 -5.05 -8.37
C GLU A 149 28.68 -3.91 -9.33
N ILE A 150 29.30 -2.75 -9.15
CA ILE A 150 29.16 -1.60 -10.07
C ILE A 150 29.75 -1.95 -11.43
N ALA A 151 30.93 -2.56 -11.46
CA ALA A 151 31.58 -3.00 -12.70
C ALA A 151 30.76 -4.09 -13.42
N ILE A 152 30.23 -5.07 -12.69
CA ILE A 152 29.35 -6.12 -13.24
C ILE A 152 28.10 -5.49 -13.86
N TYR A 153 27.38 -4.64 -13.10
CA TYR A 153 26.16 -4.00 -13.57
C TYR A 153 26.42 -3.17 -14.83
N TYR A 154 27.47 -2.36 -14.84
CA TYR A 154 27.85 -1.57 -16.01
C TYR A 154 28.09 -2.44 -17.23
N ASN A 155 28.84 -3.54 -17.11
CA ASN A 155 29.15 -4.42 -18.23
C ASN A 155 27.89 -5.12 -18.78
N GLU A 156 26.99 -5.56 -17.91
CA GLU A 156 25.72 -6.19 -18.29
C GLU A 156 24.76 -5.20 -18.98
N HIS A 157 24.80 -3.92 -18.61
CA HIS A 157 23.85 -2.89 -19.07
C HIS A 157 24.47 -1.85 -20.01
N ALA A 158 25.73 -2.03 -20.42
CA ALA A 158 26.51 -1.04 -21.18
C ALA A 158 25.81 -0.57 -22.48
N ALA A 159 25.12 -1.48 -23.18
CA ALA A 159 24.39 -1.15 -24.41
C ALA A 159 23.14 -0.29 -24.15
N ALA A 160 22.46 -0.46 -23.02
CA ALA A 160 21.34 0.39 -22.63
C ALA A 160 21.85 1.77 -22.17
N LEU A 161 22.84 1.79 -21.28
CA LEU A 161 23.44 3.01 -20.74
C LEU A 161 24.01 3.93 -21.84
N ARG A 162 24.69 3.36 -22.85
CA ARG A 162 25.20 4.12 -24.00
C ARG A 162 24.10 4.74 -24.87
N ARG A 163 22.92 4.11 -24.95
CA ARG A 163 21.78 4.65 -25.71
C ARG A 163 21.09 5.79 -24.96
N GLU A 164 20.98 5.66 -23.64
CA GLU A 164 20.31 6.65 -22.78
C GLU A 164 21.18 7.89 -22.55
N HIS A 165 22.51 7.72 -22.53
CA HIS A 165 23.47 8.81 -22.30
C HIS A 165 24.59 8.85 -23.34
N PRO A 166 24.31 9.29 -24.58
CA PRO A 166 25.34 9.50 -25.60
C PRO A 166 26.34 10.56 -25.10
N GLY A 167 27.54 10.11 -24.69
CA GLY A 167 28.63 10.98 -24.20
C GLY A 167 29.05 10.77 -22.74
N LYS A 168 28.27 10.06 -21.90
CA LYS A 168 28.65 9.64 -20.53
C LYS A 168 28.78 8.13 -20.45
N SER A 169 29.65 7.59 -21.29
CA SER A 169 29.69 6.16 -21.57
C SER A 169 30.77 5.43 -20.82
N SER A 170 31.54 6.07 -19.92
CA SER A 170 32.52 5.36 -19.11
C SER A 170 31.90 4.85 -17.80
N LEU A 171 32.52 3.84 -17.21
CA LEU A 171 32.16 3.37 -15.87
C LEU A 171 32.27 4.48 -14.83
N ASP A 172 33.26 5.38 -14.99
CA ASP A 172 33.51 6.49 -14.08
C ASP A 172 32.35 7.48 -14.07
N ASP A 173 31.84 7.82 -15.26
CA ASP A 173 30.72 8.76 -15.42
C ASP A 173 29.41 8.23 -14.82
N ALA A 174 29.19 6.91 -14.92
CA ALA A 174 27.96 6.25 -14.48
C ALA A 174 28.05 5.67 -13.05
N ARG A 175 29.22 5.74 -12.39
CA ARG A 175 29.49 5.02 -11.13
C ARG A 175 28.46 5.34 -10.05
N GLU A 176 28.21 6.62 -9.79
CA GLU A 176 27.27 7.04 -8.74
C GLU A 176 25.83 6.65 -9.05
N GLU A 177 25.43 6.74 -10.32
CA GLU A 177 24.09 6.35 -10.75
C GLU A 177 23.87 4.84 -10.57
N ILE A 178 24.83 4.03 -11.04
CA ILE A 178 24.80 2.57 -10.87
C ILE A 178 24.79 2.21 -9.39
N ARG A 179 25.61 2.89 -8.57
CA ARG A 179 25.62 2.67 -7.12
C ARG A 179 24.25 2.93 -6.51
N ASN A 180 23.58 4.01 -6.88
CA ASN A 180 22.24 4.34 -6.39
C ASN A 180 21.19 3.32 -6.85
N ILE A 181 21.26 2.86 -8.10
CA ILE A 181 20.38 1.81 -8.63
C ILE A 181 20.56 0.51 -7.84
N LEU A 182 21.80 0.05 -7.70
CA LEU A 182 22.12 -1.17 -6.96
C LEU A 182 21.73 -1.05 -5.48
N ALA A 183 21.93 0.12 -4.87
CA ALA A 183 21.53 0.37 -3.51
C ALA A 183 20.01 0.23 -3.34
N GLY A 184 19.21 0.88 -4.21
CA GLY A 184 17.76 0.76 -4.17
C GLY A 184 17.25 -0.66 -4.48
N GLN A 185 17.93 -1.41 -5.37
CA GLN A 185 17.59 -2.81 -5.64
C GLN A 185 17.83 -3.70 -4.42
N LYS A 186 18.96 -3.51 -3.73
CA LYS A 186 19.27 -4.26 -2.50
C LYS A 186 18.35 -3.88 -1.35
N GLU A 187 18.08 -2.59 -1.18
CA GLU A 187 17.11 -2.10 -0.19
C GLU A 187 15.73 -2.76 -0.37
N ASN A 188 15.21 -2.75 -1.60
CA ASN A 188 13.96 -3.43 -1.93
C ASN A 188 14.02 -4.93 -1.63
N ARG A 189 15.14 -5.60 -1.94
CA ARG A 189 15.31 -7.03 -1.66
C ARG A 189 15.23 -7.31 -0.15
N GLU A 190 15.93 -6.54 0.67
CA GLU A 190 15.89 -6.70 2.12
C GLU A 190 14.50 -6.42 2.69
N PHE A 191 13.82 -5.39 2.18
CA PHE A 191 12.45 -5.07 2.56
C PHE A 191 11.47 -6.22 2.24
N PHE A 192 11.50 -6.76 1.03
CA PHE A 192 10.61 -7.87 0.66
C PHE A 192 10.99 -9.18 1.36
N ALA A 193 12.28 -9.45 1.58
CA ALA A 193 12.72 -10.61 2.37
C ALA A 193 12.20 -10.51 3.83
N TRP A 194 12.21 -9.31 4.41
CA TRP A 194 11.63 -9.06 5.72
C TRP A 194 10.11 -9.28 5.73
N LEU A 195 9.37 -8.78 4.73
CA LEU A 195 7.92 -9.03 4.61
C LEU A 195 7.60 -10.53 4.49
N ASP A 196 8.38 -11.27 3.69
CA ASP A 196 8.24 -12.72 3.54
C ASP A 196 8.46 -13.45 4.87
N ASP A 197 9.44 -13.01 5.67
CA ASP A 197 9.67 -13.53 7.01
C ASP A 197 8.48 -13.24 7.95
N GLN A 198 7.95 -12.01 7.94
CA GLN A 198 6.78 -11.64 8.74
C GLN A 198 5.55 -12.50 8.39
N ARG A 199 5.33 -12.76 7.10
CA ARG A 199 4.25 -13.63 6.62
C ARG A 199 4.41 -15.08 7.08
N LYS A 200 5.62 -15.63 7.02
CA LYS A 200 5.91 -17.01 7.45
C LYS A 200 5.72 -17.20 8.96
N ASN A 201 6.05 -16.18 9.73
CA ASN A 201 6.06 -16.24 11.18
C ASN A 201 4.74 -15.79 11.83
N THR A 202 3.74 -15.40 11.05
CA THR A 202 2.44 -14.93 11.54
C THR A 202 1.29 -15.77 11.00
N GLU A 203 0.36 -16.16 11.87
CA GLU A 203 -0.87 -16.82 11.46
C GLU A 203 -1.78 -15.82 10.70
N ILE A 204 -2.14 -16.18 9.46
CA ILE A 204 -3.03 -15.42 8.59
C ILE A 204 -4.24 -16.29 8.26
N GLN A 205 -5.43 -15.85 8.69
CA GLN A 205 -6.69 -16.57 8.47
C GLN A 205 -7.61 -15.77 7.55
N PHE A 206 -7.94 -16.35 6.40
CA PHE A 206 -8.93 -15.81 5.46
C PHE A 206 -10.34 -16.29 5.83
N LEU A 207 -11.15 -15.36 6.34
CA LEU A 207 -12.55 -15.61 6.69
C LEU A 207 -13.47 -15.46 5.49
N GLU A 208 -13.13 -14.57 4.55
CA GLU A 208 -13.81 -14.45 3.27
C GLU A 208 -13.31 -15.54 2.30
N ALA A 209 -14.23 -16.36 1.77
CA ALA A 209 -13.88 -17.52 0.94
C ALA A 209 -13.25 -17.11 -0.41
N SER A 210 -13.70 -16.00 -1.00
CA SER A 210 -13.16 -15.42 -2.24
C SER A 210 -11.75 -14.87 -2.11
N LEU A 211 -11.18 -14.79 -0.90
CA LEU A 211 -9.81 -14.33 -0.71
C LEU A 211 -8.80 -15.47 -0.50
N ARG A 212 -9.28 -16.72 -0.41
CA ARG A 212 -8.44 -17.90 -0.26
C ARG A 212 -7.68 -18.27 -1.53
#